data_AF-A0A6A4M8Q4-F1
#
_entry.id   AF-A0A6A4M8Q4-F1
#
_cell.length_a   1.000
_cell.length_b   1.000
_cell.length_c   1.000
_cell.angle_alpha   90.00
_cell.angle_beta   90.00
_cell.angle_gamma   90.00
#
_symmetry.space_group_name_H-M   'P 1'
#
loop_
_entity.id
_entity.type
_entity.pdbx_description
1 polymer ?
#
loop_
_entity_poly.entity_id
_entity_poly.type
_entity_poly.pdbx_seq_one_letter_code
_entity_poly.pdbx_strand_id
1 'polypeptide(L)'
;MHDFKTGHLTLTSPRSMLISQAIGTAIGCVVAPLTFFLFYKAFDIGNPDGEYKAPYALIYRNMAILGVEGFSALPQHCLQLCYGFFTFAMVANLVRDVSPKKVGKWVPLPMAMAVPFLVGAYFAIDMCMGSLIVFVWHKVNNKKAGLMVPAVASGLICGDGLWILPSSLLALAKIYPPICMNFMATKIA
;
A
#
# COMPACT_ATOMS: atom_id res chain seq x y z
N MET A 1 -15.37 4.33 -5.12
CA MET A 1 -16.68 3.75 -4.71
C MET A 1 -16.73 3.35 -3.24
N HIS A 2 -15.60 2.93 -2.64
CA HIS A 2 -15.54 2.66 -1.21
C HIS A 2 -15.86 3.89 -0.34
N ASP A 3 -15.51 5.10 -0.81
CA ASP A 3 -15.75 6.35 -0.09
C ASP A 3 -17.25 6.57 0.15
N PHE A 4 -18.10 6.37 -0.88
CA PHE A 4 -19.57 6.41 -0.77
C PHE A 4 -20.13 5.46 0.26
N LYS A 5 -19.58 4.24 0.32
CA LYS A 5 -19.95 3.27 1.33
C LYS A 5 -19.54 3.74 2.73
N THR A 6 -18.34 4.29 2.89
CA THR A 6 -17.88 4.86 4.16
C THR A 6 -18.75 6.03 4.60
N GLY A 7 -19.04 6.97 3.69
CA GLY A 7 -19.91 8.12 3.96
C GLY A 7 -21.33 7.71 4.37
N HIS A 8 -21.87 6.65 3.77
CA HIS A 8 -23.15 6.09 4.23
C HIS A 8 -23.04 5.52 5.65
N LEU A 9 -21.95 4.79 5.98
CA LEU A 9 -21.75 4.22 7.31
C LEU A 9 -21.51 5.29 8.39
N THR A 10 -20.93 6.44 8.02
CA THR A 10 -20.71 7.58 8.91
C THR A 10 -21.87 8.59 8.90
N LEU A 11 -22.99 8.25 8.27
CA LEU A 11 -24.17 9.14 8.13
C LEU A 11 -23.83 10.51 7.53
N THR A 12 -22.79 10.57 6.71
CA THR A 12 -22.33 11.78 6.04
C THR A 12 -23.12 12.00 4.76
N SER A 13 -23.43 13.26 4.44
CA SER A 13 -24.22 13.55 3.25
C SER A 13 -23.44 13.21 1.96
N PRO A 14 -24.02 12.44 1.02
CA PRO A 14 -23.33 12.01 -0.19
C PRO A 14 -22.95 13.18 -1.11
N ARG A 15 -23.72 14.28 -1.06
CA ARG A 15 -23.41 15.53 -1.77
C ARG A 15 -22.14 16.19 -1.23
N SER A 16 -22.00 16.29 0.09
CA SER A 16 -20.80 16.88 0.70
C SER A 16 -19.55 16.06 0.35
N MET A 17 -19.67 14.74 0.32
CA MET A 17 -18.54 13.88 -0.02
C MET A 17 -18.15 13.98 -1.49
N LEU A 18 -19.11 14.06 -2.42
CA LEU A 18 -18.83 14.34 -3.84
C LEU A 18 -18.09 15.66 -4.02
N ILE A 19 -18.56 16.73 -3.38
CA ILE A 19 -17.95 18.06 -3.48
C ILE A 19 -16.53 18.03 -2.89
N SER A 20 -16.36 17.39 -1.74
CA SER A 20 -15.05 17.27 -1.09
C SER A 20 -14.06 16.49 -1.96
N GLN A 21 -14.50 15.40 -2.61
CA GLN A 21 -13.66 14.63 -3.52
C GLN A 21 -13.31 15.42 -4.79
N ALA A 22 -14.25 16.19 -5.33
CA ALA A 22 -14.01 17.06 -6.48
C ALA A 22 -12.97 18.15 -6.16
N ILE A 23 -13.12 18.82 -5.01
CA ILE A 23 -12.17 19.85 -4.55
C ILE A 23 -10.80 19.22 -4.28
N GLY A 24 -10.74 18.09 -3.57
CA GLY A 24 -9.49 17.39 -3.28
C GLY A 24 -8.77 16.93 -4.55
N THR A 25 -9.53 16.45 -5.55
CA THR A 25 -8.97 16.06 -6.86
C THR A 25 -8.46 17.28 -7.61
N ALA A 26 -9.20 18.40 -7.63
CA ALA A 26 -8.77 19.63 -8.28
C ALA A 26 -7.48 20.19 -7.68
N ILE A 27 -7.37 20.22 -6.34
CA ILE A 27 -6.14 20.61 -5.64
C ILE A 27 -5.02 19.62 -5.97
N GLY A 28 -5.30 18.32 -5.93
CA GLY A 28 -4.33 17.27 -6.27
C GLY A 28 -3.77 17.41 -7.68
N CYS A 29 -4.61 17.74 -8.67
CA CYS A 29 -4.20 17.96 -10.05
C CYS A 29 -3.20 19.12 -10.22
N VAL A 30 -3.18 20.09 -9.31
CA VAL A 30 -2.24 21.21 -9.34
C VAL A 30 -1.02 20.92 -8.46
N VAL A 31 -1.25 20.49 -7.22
CA VAL A 31 -0.19 20.30 -6.23
C VAL A 31 0.70 19.11 -6.59
N ALA A 32 0.13 17.97 -6.99
CA ALA A 32 0.91 16.76 -7.28
C ALA A 32 1.96 16.95 -8.39
N PRO A 33 1.64 17.50 -9.58
CA PRO A 33 2.66 17.71 -10.61
C PRO A 33 3.69 18.78 -10.20
N LEU A 34 3.28 19.84 -9.49
CA LEU A 34 4.22 20.86 -9.01
C LEU A 34 5.22 20.26 -8.02
N THR A 35 4.75 19.46 -7.05
CA THR A 35 5.62 18.75 -6.11
C THR A 35 6.53 17.76 -6.86
N PHE A 36 6.00 16.99 -7.82
CA PHE A 36 6.80 16.09 -8.63
C PHE A 36 7.92 16.83 -9.38
N PHE A 37 7.61 17.94 -10.06
CA PHE A 37 8.62 18.73 -10.77
C PHE A 37 9.68 19.32 -9.84
N LEU A 38 9.28 19.76 -8.65
CA LEU A 38 10.22 20.26 -7.64
C LEU A 38 11.20 19.17 -7.22
N PHE A 39 10.72 17.97 -6.88
CA PHE A 39 11.58 16.85 -6.52
C PHE A 39 12.44 16.38 -7.70
N TYR A 40 11.88 16.31 -8.91
CA TYR A 40 12.59 15.89 -10.12
C TYR A 40 13.72 16.83 -10.52
N LYS A 41 13.61 18.13 -10.19
CA LYS A 41 14.68 19.12 -10.41
C LYS A 41 15.69 19.18 -9.26
N ALA A 42 15.24 18.91 -8.03
CA ALA A 42 16.09 19.00 -6.84
C ALA A 42 16.94 17.75 -6.59
N PHE A 43 16.45 16.57 -6.98
CA PHE A 43 17.08 15.27 -6.70
C PHE A 43 17.23 14.42 -7.96
N ASP A 44 18.23 13.54 -7.97
CA ASP A 44 18.47 12.57 -9.04
C ASP A 44 17.54 11.36 -8.88
N ILE A 45 16.28 11.51 -9.32
CA ILE A 45 15.25 10.48 -9.20
C ILE A 45 15.43 9.42 -10.28
N GLY A 46 15.48 8.15 -9.86
CA GLY A 46 15.54 7.01 -10.77
C GLY A 46 16.94 6.43 -10.97
N ASN A 47 17.97 7.02 -10.37
CA ASN A 47 19.29 6.43 -10.31
C ASN A 47 19.27 5.16 -9.41
N PRO A 48 19.70 3.98 -9.91
CA PRO A 48 19.71 2.74 -9.13
C PRO A 48 20.56 2.81 -7.84
N ASP A 49 21.57 3.67 -7.85
CA ASP A 49 22.53 3.86 -6.75
C ASP A 49 22.24 5.12 -5.92
N GLY A 50 21.23 5.91 -6.31
CA GLY A 50 20.79 7.10 -5.59
C GLY A 50 19.84 6.80 -4.43
N GLU A 51 19.61 7.80 -3.57
CA GLU A 51 18.64 7.68 -2.45
C GLU A 51 17.19 7.59 -2.95
N TYR A 52 16.85 8.28 -4.04
CA TYR A 52 15.51 8.33 -4.62
C TYR A 52 15.34 7.33 -5.78
N LYS A 53 15.39 6.03 -5.44
CA LYS A 53 15.12 4.95 -6.41
C LYS A 53 13.67 4.99 -6.86
N ALA A 54 13.41 4.59 -8.10
CA ALA A 54 12.06 4.51 -8.68
C ALA A 54 11.59 3.05 -8.86
N PRO A 55 11.37 2.28 -7.78
CA PRO A 55 11.07 0.85 -7.87
C PRO A 55 9.77 0.56 -8.63
N TYR A 56 8.74 1.39 -8.43
CA TYR A 56 7.48 1.25 -9.15
C TYR A 56 7.58 1.55 -10.65
N ALA A 57 8.53 2.38 -11.08
CA ALA A 57 8.72 2.68 -12.50
C ALA A 57 9.16 1.44 -13.27
N LEU A 58 10.00 0.58 -12.66
CA LEU A 58 10.40 -0.70 -13.25
C LEU A 58 9.22 -1.65 -13.39
N ILE A 59 8.34 -1.71 -12.38
CA ILE A 59 7.13 -2.55 -12.41
C ILE A 59 6.22 -2.11 -13.57
N TYR A 60 5.92 -0.81 -13.67
CA TYR A 60 5.06 -0.29 -14.74
C TYR A 60 5.67 -0.45 -16.13
N ARG A 61 6.99 -0.29 -16.25
CA ARG A 61 7.70 -0.55 -17.51
C ARG A 61 7.55 -2.01 -17.93
N ASN A 62 7.75 -2.96 -17.02
CA ASN A 62 7.60 -4.37 -17.32
C ASN A 62 6.15 -4.71 -17.71
N MET A 63 5.16 -4.11 -17.04
CA MET A 63 3.75 -4.24 -17.44
C MET A 63 3.48 -3.69 -18.85
N ALA A 64 4.09 -2.56 -19.22
CA ALA A 64 3.95 -1.99 -20.56
C ALA A 64 4.59 -2.87 -21.63
N ILE A 65 5.79 -3.42 -21.37
CA ILE A 65 6.47 -4.36 -22.29
C ILE A 65 5.59 -5.60 -22.50
N LEU A 66 5.06 -6.19 -21.43
CA LEU A 66 4.13 -7.31 -21.52
C LEU A 66 2.85 -6.97 -22.32
N GLY A 67 2.37 -5.73 -22.23
CA GLY A 67 1.24 -5.26 -23.01
C GLY A 67 1.51 -5.16 -24.51
N VAL A 68 2.76 -4.89 -24.91
CA VAL A 68 3.16 -4.71 -26.31
C VAL A 68 3.68 -6.00 -26.94
N GLU A 69 4.58 -6.72 -26.25
CA GLU A 69 5.20 -7.96 -26.73
C GLU A 69 4.32 -9.20 -26.46
N GLY A 70 3.27 -9.04 -25.65
CA GLY A 70 2.30 -10.08 -25.33
C GLY A 70 2.90 -11.22 -24.52
N PHE A 71 2.26 -12.39 -24.61
CA PHE A 71 2.66 -13.60 -23.86
C PHE A 71 4.05 -14.13 -24.22
N SER A 72 4.65 -13.65 -25.30
CA SER A 72 6.00 -14.03 -25.74
C SER A 72 7.10 -13.45 -24.83
N ALA A 73 6.81 -12.36 -24.11
CA ALA A 73 7.73 -11.75 -23.15
C ALA A 73 7.60 -12.34 -21.73
N LEU A 74 6.68 -13.29 -21.50
CA LEU A 74 6.55 -13.93 -20.20
C LEU A 74 7.71 -14.91 -19.95
N PRO A 75 8.29 -14.91 -18.73
CA PRO A 75 9.25 -15.93 -18.32
C PRO A 75 8.68 -17.34 -18.47
N GLN A 76 9.56 -18.33 -18.71
CA GLN A 76 9.15 -19.73 -18.76
C GLN A 76 8.44 -20.15 -17.46
N HIS A 77 7.37 -20.94 -17.58
CA HIS A 77 6.46 -21.35 -16.51
C HIS A 77 5.61 -20.26 -15.83
N CYS A 78 5.72 -18.98 -16.24
CA CYS A 78 4.93 -17.91 -15.64
C CYS A 78 3.42 -18.14 -15.77
N LEU A 79 2.95 -18.59 -16.95
CA LEU A 79 1.53 -18.94 -17.15
C LEU A 79 1.08 -20.10 -16.25
N GLN A 80 1.91 -21.12 -16.07
CA GLN A 80 1.60 -22.27 -15.23
C GLN A 80 1.47 -21.86 -13.75
N LEU A 81 2.35 -20.97 -13.28
CA LEU A 81 2.26 -20.37 -11.96
C LEU A 81 1.03 -19.46 -11.83
N CYS A 82 0.71 -18.65 -12.85
CA CYS A 82 -0.49 -17.82 -12.86
C CYS A 82 -1.76 -18.66 -12.74
N TYR A 83 -1.89 -19.74 -13.52
CA TYR A 83 -3.02 -20.66 -13.39
C TYR A 83 -3.04 -21.35 -12.03
N GLY A 84 -1.88 -21.73 -11.48
CA GLY A 84 -1.76 -22.30 -10.13
C GLY A 84 -2.22 -21.34 -9.02
N PHE A 85 -1.75 -20.10 -9.03
CA PHE A 85 -2.16 -19.10 -8.04
C PHE A 85 -3.61 -18.65 -8.23
N PHE A 86 -4.09 -18.57 -9.47
CA PHE A 86 -5.49 -18.25 -9.75
C PHE A 86 -6.43 -19.35 -9.22
N THR A 87 -6.12 -20.61 -9.50
CA THR A 87 -6.90 -21.75 -8.98
C THR A 87 -6.84 -21.81 -7.45
N PHE A 88 -5.66 -21.60 -6.85
CA PHE A 88 -5.52 -21.47 -5.40
C PHE A 88 -6.37 -20.34 -4.84
N ALA A 89 -6.32 -19.15 -5.44
CA ALA A 89 -7.09 -17.99 -4.98
C ALA A 89 -8.59 -18.23 -5.11
N MET A 90 -9.04 -18.86 -6.19
CA MET A 90 -10.44 -19.23 -6.40
C MET A 90 -10.90 -20.22 -5.32
N VAL A 91 -10.14 -21.30 -5.10
CA VAL A 91 -10.46 -22.31 -4.08
C VAL A 91 -10.44 -21.72 -2.68
N ALA A 92 -9.43 -20.91 -2.33
CA ALA A 92 -9.34 -20.28 -1.02
C ALA A 92 -10.54 -19.35 -0.76
N ASN A 93 -10.93 -18.50 -1.71
CA ASN A 93 -12.11 -17.65 -1.54
C ASN A 93 -13.40 -18.48 -1.45
N LEU A 94 -13.53 -19.53 -2.27
CA LEU A 94 -14.73 -20.39 -2.25
C LEU A 94 -14.85 -21.17 -0.94
N VAL A 95 -13.74 -21.71 -0.43
CA VAL A 95 -13.69 -22.37 0.89
C VAL A 95 -14.05 -21.38 1.99
N ARG A 96 -13.55 -20.14 1.93
CA ARG A 96 -13.87 -19.10 2.89
C ARG A 96 -15.36 -18.74 2.90
N ASP A 97 -15.99 -18.63 1.73
CA ASP A 97 -17.38 -18.19 1.59
C ASP A 97 -18.39 -19.30 1.91
N VAL A 98 -18.07 -20.57 1.59
CA VAL A 98 -18.94 -21.73 1.88
C VAL A 98 -18.77 -22.23 3.32
N SER A 99 -17.59 -22.04 3.92
CA SER A 99 -17.32 -22.56 5.27
C SER A 99 -18.05 -21.78 6.37
N PRO A 100 -18.44 -22.45 7.46
CA PRO A 100 -18.97 -21.77 8.64
C PRO A 100 -17.95 -20.76 9.18
N LYS A 101 -18.45 -19.64 9.75
CA LYS A 101 -17.65 -18.49 10.23
C LYS A 101 -16.45 -18.84 11.13
N LYS A 102 -16.48 -20.01 11.79
CA LYS A 102 -15.38 -20.53 12.60
C LYS A 102 -14.17 -20.98 11.77
N VAL A 103 -14.40 -21.60 10.60
CA VAL A 103 -13.34 -22.09 9.70
C VAL A 103 -12.96 -21.01 8.69
N GLY A 104 -13.93 -20.26 8.16
CA GLY A 104 -13.68 -19.18 7.20
C GLY A 104 -12.78 -18.05 7.73
N LYS A 105 -12.68 -17.86 9.05
CA LYS A 105 -11.78 -16.88 9.68
C LYS A 105 -10.29 -17.23 9.54
N TRP A 106 -9.97 -18.52 9.37
CA TRP A 106 -8.58 -19.00 9.27
C TRP A 106 -8.10 -19.14 7.83
N VAL A 107 -9.00 -18.99 6.85
CA VAL A 107 -8.64 -19.11 5.44
C VAL A 107 -7.83 -17.88 5.03
N PRO A 108 -6.63 -18.05 4.46
CA PRO A 108 -5.81 -16.94 4.03
C PRO A 108 -6.52 -16.15 2.92
N LEU A 109 -6.33 -14.83 2.94
CA LEU A 109 -6.84 -13.91 1.92
C LEU A 109 -5.80 -13.81 0.80
N PRO A 110 -6.05 -14.35 -0.40
CA PRO A 110 -5.07 -14.35 -1.48
C PRO A 110 -4.64 -12.92 -1.87
N MET A 111 -5.58 -11.97 -1.84
CA MET A 111 -5.30 -10.55 -2.09
C MET A 111 -4.30 -9.97 -1.08
N ALA A 112 -4.45 -10.29 0.22
CA ALA A 112 -3.53 -9.80 1.25
C ALA A 112 -2.14 -10.43 1.12
N MET A 113 -2.07 -11.69 0.68
CA MET A 113 -0.80 -12.38 0.42
C MET A 113 -0.07 -11.81 -0.79
N ALA A 114 -0.78 -11.32 -1.81
CA ALA A 114 -0.17 -10.80 -3.03
C ALA A 114 0.55 -9.45 -2.85
N VAL A 115 0.10 -8.60 -1.91
CA VAL A 115 0.64 -7.23 -1.76
C VAL A 115 2.14 -7.21 -1.40
N PRO A 116 2.64 -8.00 -0.43
CA PRO A 116 4.07 -8.06 -0.14
C PRO A 116 4.94 -8.56 -1.30
N PHE A 117 4.41 -9.41 -2.19
CA PHE A 117 5.16 -9.85 -3.37
C PHE A 117 5.36 -8.73 -4.39
N LEU A 118 4.48 -7.74 -4.42
CA LEU A 118 4.58 -6.58 -5.33
C LEU A 118 5.42 -5.45 -4.73
N VAL A 119 5.21 -5.16 -3.45
CA VAL A 119 5.80 -3.97 -2.78
C VAL A 119 7.14 -4.30 -2.13
N GLY A 120 7.28 -5.49 -1.57
CA GLY A 120 8.49 -5.96 -0.87
C GLY A 120 8.19 -6.65 0.45
N ALA A 121 9.16 -7.43 0.95
CA ALA A 121 9.02 -8.23 2.16
C ALA A 121 8.83 -7.40 3.44
N TYR A 122 9.32 -6.16 3.48
CA TYR A 122 9.11 -5.26 4.62
C TYR A 122 7.62 -5.03 4.89
N PHE A 123 6.81 -4.95 3.83
CA PHE A 123 5.36 -4.77 3.95
C PHE A 123 4.68 -5.96 4.64
N ALA A 124 5.23 -7.17 4.50
CA ALA A 124 4.72 -8.34 5.22
C ALA A 124 4.93 -8.22 6.74
N ILE A 125 6.06 -7.64 7.17
CA ILE A 125 6.38 -7.41 8.58
C ILE A 125 5.39 -6.39 9.16
N ASP A 126 5.16 -5.29 8.45
CA ASP A 126 4.21 -4.24 8.85
C ASP A 126 2.78 -4.78 8.97
N MET A 127 2.33 -5.59 7.99
CA MET A 127 1.02 -6.24 8.05
C MET A 127 0.91 -7.22 9.22
N CYS A 128 1.97 -7.97 9.53
CA CYS A 128 2.01 -8.90 10.66
C CYS A 128 1.88 -8.14 11.98
N MET A 129 2.65 -7.07 12.15
CA MET A 129 2.63 -6.23 13.34
C MET A 129 1.27 -5.53 13.51
N GLY A 130 0.71 -4.97 12.43
CA GLY A 130 -0.64 -4.39 12.44
C GLY A 130 -1.72 -5.42 12.81
N SER A 131 -1.63 -6.64 12.27
CA SER A 131 -2.56 -7.74 12.59
C SER A 131 -2.45 -8.18 14.04
N LEU A 132 -1.24 -8.20 14.61
CA LEU A 132 -1.02 -8.50 16.03
C LEU A 132 -1.68 -7.46 16.94
N ILE A 133 -1.52 -6.16 16.64
CA ILE A 133 -2.14 -5.07 17.38
C ILE A 133 -3.67 -5.21 17.35
N VAL A 134 -4.25 -5.44 16.16
CA VAL A 134 -5.69 -5.64 16.00
C VAL A 134 -6.17 -6.89 16.74
N PHE A 135 -5.38 -7.97 16.74
CA PHE A 135 -5.71 -9.21 17.46
C PHE A 135 -5.77 -9.00 18.98
N VAL A 136 -4.76 -8.33 19.56
CA VAL A 136 -4.73 -7.97 20.98
C VAL A 136 -5.90 -7.05 21.32
N TRP A 137 -6.19 -6.06 20.47
CA TRP A 137 -7.30 -5.14 20.66
C TRP A 137 -8.67 -5.83 20.64
N HIS A 138 -8.86 -6.80 19.75
CA HIS A 138 -10.07 -7.64 19.72
C HIS A 138 -10.21 -8.49 20.98
N LYS A 139 -9.10 -8.98 21.54
CA LYS A 139 -9.10 -9.79 22.77
C LYS A 139 -9.49 -8.96 24.00
N VAL A 140 -9.12 -7.69 24.04
CA VAL A 140 -9.45 -6.77 25.14
C VAL A 140 -10.84 -6.16 24.99
N ASN A 141 -11.24 -5.72 23.78
CA ASN A 141 -12.52 -5.03 23.59
C ASN A 141 -13.18 -5.29 22.22
N ASN A 142 -13.80 -6.47 22.08
CA ASN A 142 -14.44 -6.92 20.84
C ASN A 142 -15.54 -5.97 20.30
N LYS A 143 -16.32 -5.32 21.17
CA LYS A 143 -17.48 -4.52 20.73
C LYS A 143 -17.09 -3.19 20.08
N LYS A 144 -16.01 -2.56 20.55
CA LYS A 144 -15.52 -1.27 20.01
C LYS A 144 -14.46 -1.42 18.92
N ALA A 145 -13.81 -2.59 18.84
CA ALA A 145 -12.71 -2.85 17.89
C ALA A 145 -13.12 -2.63 16.43
N GLY A 146 -14.30 -3.11 16.02
CA GLY A 146 -14.71 -3.08 14.60
C GLY A 146 -14.80 -1.68 13.98
N LEU A 147 -15.19 -0.67 14.77
CA LEU A 147 -15.31 0.72 14.29
C LEU A 147 -14.04 1.54 14.57
N MET A 148 -13.33 1.28 15.66
CA MET A 148 -12.15 2.05 16.03
C MET A 148 -10.89 1.64 15.25
N VAL A 149 -10.76 0.37 14.83
CA VAL A 149 -9.59 -0.08 14.07
C VAL A 149 -9.42 0.68 12.76
N PRO A 150 -10.45 0.84 11.89
CA PRO A 150 -10.32 1.65 10.68
C PRO A 150 -9.97 3.12 10.97
N ALA A 151 -10.55 3.70 12.02
CA ALA A 151 -10.29 5.09 12.40
C ALA A 151 -8.82 5.28 12.84
N VAL A 152 -8.30 4.42 13.71
CA VAL A 152 -6.90 4.47 14.15
C VAL A 152 -5.95 4.20 12.99
N ALA A 153 -6.26 3.23 12.13
CA ALA A 153 -5.46 2.95 10.94
C ALA A 153 -5.38 4.16 9.99
N SER A 154 -6.52 4.83 9.73
CA SER A 154 -6.52 6.06 8.93
C SER A 154 -5.73 7.20 9.59
N GLY A 155 -5.79 7.30 10.93
CA GLY A 155 -5.02 8.27 11.70
C GLY A 155 -3.51 8.05 11.60
N LEU A 156 -3.06 6.80 11.66
CA LEU A 156 -1.65 6.43 11.50
C LEU A 156 -1.14 6.72 10.07
N ILE A 157 -1.93 6.39 9.04
CA ILE A 157 -1.58 6.70 7.64
C ILE A 157 -1.52 8.22 7.42
N CYS A 158 -2.50 8.97 7.94
CA CYS A 158 -2.51 10.43 7.86
C CYS A 158 -1.32 11.04 8.63
N GLY A 159 -1.00 10.49 9.81
CA GLY A 159 0.15 10.91 10.61
C GLY A 159 1.48 10.69 9.90
N ASP A 160 1.65 9.55 9.25
CA ASP A 160 2.82 9.27 8.41
C ASP A 160 2.92 10.29 7.26
N GLY A 161 1.81 10.58 6.58
CA GLY A 161 1.73 11.62 5.56
C GLY A 161 2.07 13.03 6.07
N LEU A 162 1.63 13.38 7.28
CA LEU A 162 1.94 14.67 7.90
C LEU A 162 3.43 14.80 8.24
N TRP A 163 4.10 13.70 8.61
CA TRP A 163 5.54 13.69 8.91
C TRP A 163 6.43 13.90 7.67
N ILE A 164 5.92 13.58 6.48
CA ILE A 164 6.61 13.81 5.21
C ILE A 164 6.86 15.31 4.97
N LEU A 165 5.97 16.20 5.42
CA LEU A 165 6.11 17.65 5.22
C LEU A 165 7.34 18.24 5.94
N PRO A 166 7.52 18.08 7.27
CA PRO A 166 8.71 18.56 7.95
C PRO A 166 9.97 17.84 7.47
N SER A 167 9.93 16.53 7.18
CA SER A 167 11.10 15.83 6.65
C SER A 167 11.52 16.36 5.27
N SER A 168 10.56 16.69 4.41
CA SER A 168 10.83 17.28 3.09
C SER A 168 11.38 18.70 3.22
N LEU A 169 10.89 19.49 4.17
CA LEU A 169 11.41 20.84 4.44
C LEU A 169 12.85 20.80 4.98
N LEU A 170 13.15 19.86 5.90
CA LEU A 170 14.49 19.63 6.41
C LEU A 170 15.45 19.16 5.31
N ALA A 171 15.00 18.26 4.43
CA ALA A 171 15.76 17.81 3.27
C ALA A 171 16.05 18.96 2.29
N LEU A 172 15.06 19.83 2.03
CA LEU A 172 15.23 21.01 1.20
C LEU A 172 16.21 22.04 1.81
N ALA A 173 16.20 22.17 3.14
CA ALA A 173 17.14 23.00 3.90
C ALA A 173 18.56 22.40 4.00
N LYS A 174 18.81 21.22 3.42
CA LYS A 174 20.07 20.45 3.53
C LYS A 174 20.50 20.19 4.98
N ILE A 175 19.55 20.12 5.90
CA ILE A 175 19.83 19.78 7.29
C ILE A 175 19.91 18.26 7.36
N TYR A 176 21.13 17.73 7.43
CA TYR A 176 21.35 16.30 7.60
C TYR A 176 20.85 15.87 9.00
N PRO A 177 20.19 14.70 9.11
CA PRO A 177 19.80 14.19 10.41
C PRO A 177 21.06 14.02 11.29
N PRO A 178 21.05 14.48 12.56
CA PRO A 178 22.21 14.40 13.44
C PRO A 178 22.61 12.96 13.80
N ILE A 179 21.80 11.97 13.41
CA ILE A 179 22.01 10.55 13.65
C ILE A 179 21.92 9.84 12.30
N CYS A 180 23.06 9.40 11.77
CA CYS A 180 23.11 8.45 10.66
C CYS A 180 22.64 7.07 11.17
N MET A 181 21.35 6.75 11.03
CA MET A 181 20.90 5.36 11.15
C MET A 181 21.23 4.61 9.86
N ASN A 182 22.45 4.09 9.80
CA ASN A 182 22.87 3.18 8.73
C ASN A 182 22.36 1.78 9.08
N PHE A 183 21.22 1.37 8.52
CA PHE A 183 20.83 -0.05 8.54
C PHE A 183 21.67 -0.75 7.48
N MET A 184 22.87 -1.19 7.86
CA MET A 184 23.67 -2.05 6.99
C MET A 184 22.87 -3.31 6.69
N ALA A 185 22.55 -3.54 5.42
CA ALA A 185 22.16 -4.86 4.97
C ALA A 185 23.37 -5.78 5.19
N THR A 186 23.22 -6.77 6.07
CA THR A 186 24.20 -7.84 6.24
C THR A 186 24.47 -8.42 4.86
N LYS A 187 25.69 -8.21 4.33
CA LYS A 187 26.20 -9.00 3.20
C LYS A 187 26.17 -10.45 3.66
N ILE A 188 25.18 -11.20 3.21
CA ILE A 188 25.25 -12.65 3.24
C ILE A 188 26.18 -13.02 2.08
N ALA A 189 27.29 -13.64 2.48
CA ALA A 189 28.38 -14.11 1.63
C ALA A 189 27.91 -15.12 0.58
#